data_AF-A0A6A3LDE6-F1
#
_entry.id   AF-A0A6A3LDE6-F1
#
_cell.length_a   1.000
_cell.length_b   1.000
_cell.length_c   1.000
_cell.angle_alpha   90.00
_cell.angle_beta   90.00
_cell.angle_gamma   90.00
#
_symmetry.space_group_name_H-M   'P 1'
#
loop_
_entity.id
_entity.type
_entity.pdbx_description
1 polymer ?
#
loop_
_entity_poly.entity_id
_entity_poly.type
_entity_poly.pdbx_seq_one_letter_code
_entity_poly.pdbx_strand_id
1 'polypeptide(L)'
;MFAIMKKMEIFVRAHLPHSFDLVFDGWTMAGIHIVGQFAVFPPTDAIPCGRVLLAFSPLEDESDLSAQSLSDFLADTLSEFERPWSCVLFVSGENCSVNQYIGDHGGIPFIGCASHRYNLAVQLFLEEHSTLISRANKLMLKASTVKGRACLAKVTGMHPKFKNETRWSRTMKMFKRCEELIPALRQISTKDAVKCGVDKMMLTAAEVVNLSKLLEDLVKLDSVTVELQSESLTMLKVRKRFDPTVSNYPVTKKYLSATASIINNAVYELALVKLQSGRKLTPAGKNASCRLAVANADVEDSDDGEGSSDPKSTRVSFAQQAFKRRRLAGPKEVYIDINFIPSTSNICERLFSQSKLILTDQRRAMKPPTLEMIVFLRANRSLW
;
A
#
# COMPACT_ATOMS: atom_id res chain seq x y z
N MET A 1 -18.96 -25.94 -1.81
CA MET A 1 -18.20 -24.68 -1.92
C MET A 1 -19.12 -23.51 -2.25
N PHE A 2 -19.88 -23.56 -3.35
CA PHE A 2 -20.82 -22.48 -3.72
C PHE A 2 -21.83 -22.13 -2.61
N ALA A 3 -22.49 -23.11 -2.01
CA ALA A 3 -23.41 -22.87 -0.90
C ALA A 3 -22.75 -22.21 0.33
N ILE A 4 -21.47 -22.46 0.57
CA ILE A 4 -20.70 -21.83 1.66
C ILE A 4 -20.41 -20.38 1.30
N MET A 5 -19.97 -20.13 0.06
CA MET A 5 -19.75 -18.76 -0.46
C MET A 5 -21.03 -17.93 -0.33
N LYS A 6 -22.20 -18.45 -0.74
CA LYS A 6 -23.48 -17.74 -0.61
C LYS A 6 -23.88 -17.47 0.84
N LYS A 7 -23.65 -18.41 1.77
CA LYS A 7 -23.85 -18.15 3.21
C LYS A 7 -22.94 -17.04 3.72
N MET A 8 -21.69 -17.02 3.26
CA MET A 8 -20.72 -16.01 3.66
C MET A 8 -21.08 -14.64 3.07
N GLU A 9 -21.51 -14.55 1.81
CA GLU A 9 -22.02 -13.30 1.22
C GLU A 9 -23.19 -12.73 2.04
N ILE A 10 -24.15 -13.56 2.43
CA ILE A 10 -25.28 -13.17 3.30
C ILE A 10 -24.78 -12.66 4.65
N PHE A 11 -23.83 -13.37 5.27
CA PHE A 11 -23.23 -12.95 6.53
C PHE A 11 -22.55 -11.57 6.40
N VAL A 12 -21.74 -11.39 5.36
CA VAL A 12 -21.02 -10.13 5.11
C VAL A 12 -21.99 -8.99 4.84
N ARG A 13 -23.03 -9.22 4.02
CA ARG A 13 -24.10 -8.25 3.77
C ARG A 13 -24.80 -7.79 5.05
N ALA A 14 -25.07 -8.71 5.97
CA ALA A 14 -25.74 -8.41 7.23
C ALA A 14 -24.85 -7.68 8.25
N HIS A 15 -23.52 -7.92 8.22
CA HIS A 15 -22.59 -7.43 9.26
C HIS A 15 -21.59 -6.37 8.78
N LEU A 16 -21.59 -6.01 7.49
CA LEU A 16 -20.84 -4.86 7.00
C LEU A 16 -21.34 -3.59 7.70
N PRO A 17 -20.45 -2.78 8.30
CA PRO A 17 -20.85 -1.51 8.92
C PRO A 17 -21.54 -0.56 7.93
N HIS A 18 -22.25 0.42 8.47
CA HIS A 18 -22.86 1.49 7.67
C HIS A 18 -21.81 2.32 6.92
N SER A 19 -20.62 2.46 7.49
CA SER A 19 -19.50 3.18 6.88
C SER A 19 -18.22 2.37 6.98
N PHE A 20 -17.49 2.30 5.87
CA PHE A 20 -16.26 1.53 5.72
C PHE A 20 -15.44 2.12 4.56
N ASP A 21 -14.28 1.54 4.30
CA ASP A 21 -13.38 1.97 3.24
C ASP A 21 -13.07 0.84 2.29
N LEU A 22 -12.66 1.19 1.08
CA LEU A 22 -12.27 0.21 0.07
C LEU A 22 -10.77 0.17 -0.10
N VAL A 23 -10.21 -1.03 -0.08
CA VAL A 23 -8.85 -1.30 -0.56
C VAL A 23 -8.95 -2.18 -1.78
N PHE A 24 -8.45 -1.70 -2.91
CA PHE A 24 -8.49 -2.47 -4.14
C PHE A 24 -7.14 -2.45 -4.84
N ASP A 25 -6.92 -3.48 -5.66
CA ASP A 25 -5.78 -3.54 -6.54
C ASP A 25 -6.04 -4.51 -7.69
N GLY A 26 -5.27 -4.38 -8.76
CA GLY A 26 -5.36 -5.21 -9.95
C GLY A 26 -4.21 -6.20 -10.05
N TRP A 27 -4.49 -7.41 -10.52
CA TRP A 27 -3.49 -8.44 -10.76
C TRP A 27 -3.74 -9.18 -12.06
N THR A 28 -2.75 -9.10 -12.96
CA THR A 28 -2.77 -9.84 -14.22
C THR A 28 -1.99 -11.15 -14.11
N MET A 29 -2.63 -12.26 -14.48
CA MET A 29 -1.93 -13.53 -14.68
C MET A 29 -2.56 -14.35 -15.81
N ALA A 30 -1.69 -14.94 -16.65
CA ALA A 30 -2.09 -15.83 -17.75
C ALA A 30 -3.13 -15.22 -18.72
N GLY A 31 -3.05 -13.89 -18.93
CA GLY A 31 -3.93 -13.17 -19.84
C GLY A 31 -5.21 -12.62 -19.22
N ILE A 32 -5.48 -12.89 -17.94
CA ILE A 32 -6.67 -12.44 -17.21
C ILE A 32 -6.25 -11.35 -16.22
N HIS A 33 -6.98 -10.23 -16.21
CA HIS A 33 -6.82 -9.17 -15.21
C HIS A 33 -7.91 -9.32 -14.14
N ILE A 34 -7.51 -9.54 -12.89
CA ILE A 34 -8.42 -9.73 -11.75
C ILE A 34 -8.28 -8.55 -10.81
N VAL A 35 -9.41 -8.00 -10.36
CA VAL A 35 -9.45 -6.98 -9.31
C VAL A 35 -9.80 -7.65 -7.98
N GLY A 36 -8.98 -7.39 -6.97
CA GLY A 36 -9.30 -7.73 -5.59
C GLY A 36 -9.84 -6.50 -4.87
N GLN A 37 -11.02 -6.60 -4.26
CA GLN A 37 -11.66 -5.51 -3.52
C GLN A 37 -11.96 -5.93 -2.08
N PHE A 38 -11.35 -5.28 -1.12
CA PHE A 38 -11.64 -5.43 0.30
C PHE A 38 -12.46 -4.25 0.83
N ALA A 39 -13.41 -4.54 1.73
CA ALA A 39 -13.89 -3.55 2.69
C ALA A 39 -13.01 -3.60 3.95
N VAL A 40 -12.65 -2.44 4.48
CA VAL A 40 -11.90 -2.28 5.74
C VAL A 40 -12.61 -1.28 6.64
N PHE A 41 -12.62 -1.55 7.94
CA PHE A 41 -13.38 -0.79 8.94
C PHE A 41 -12.83 -1.08 10.34
N PRO A 42 -13.19 -0.28 11.36
CA PRO A 42 -12.86 -0.62 12.75
C PRO A 42 -13.35 -2.03 13.10
N PRO A 43 -12.55 -2.88 13.76
CA PRO A 43 -12.97 -4.22 14.17
C PRO A 43 -14.34 -4.24 14.88
N THR A 44 -15.18 -5.21 14.51
CA THR A 44 -16.50 -5.43 15.13
C THR A 44 -16.57 -6.80 15.77
N ASP A 45 -17.55 -7.04 16.64
CA ASP A 45 -17.76 -8.35 17.26
C ASP A 45 -18.01 -9.44 16.21
N ALA A 46 -18.74 -9.10 15.14
CA ALA A 46 -19.02 -10.02 14.04
C ALA A 46 -17.83 -10.23 13.10
N ILE A 47 -17.00 -9.20 12.89
CA ILE A 47 -15.84 -9.25 12.00
C ILE A 47 -14.61 -8.69 12.75
N PRO A 48 -13.96 -9.50 13.63
CA PRO A 48 -12.88 -9.02 14.50
C PRO A 48 -11.61 -8.58 13.77
N CYS A 49 -11.43 -9.02 12.52
CA CYS A 49 -10.30 -8.61 11.70
C CYS A 49 -10.46 -7.21 11.10
N GLY A 50 -11.65 -6.58 11.19
CA GLY A 50 -11.92 -5.26 10.64
C GLY A 50 -11.77 -5.17 9.12
N ARG A 51 -11.88 -6.30 8.42
CA ARG A 51 -11.71 -6.37 6.96
C ARG A 51 -12.36 -7.61 6.36
N VAL A 52 -12.84 -7.50 5.13
CA VAL A 52 -13.46 -8.60 4.38
C VAL A 52 -13.16 -8.44 2.89
N LEU A 53 -12.85 -9.55 2.22
CA LEU A 53 -12.78 -9.56 0.75
C LEU A 53 -14.21 -9.56 0.20
N LEU A 54 -14.55 -8.60 -0.64
CA LEU A 54 -15.85 -8.47 -1.30
C LEU A 54 -15.85 -9.13 -2.68
N ALA A 55 -14.81 -8.90 -3.47
CA ALA A 55 -14.68 -9.46 -4.82
C ALA A 55 -13.24 -9.88 -5.13
N PHE A 56 -13.11 -10.93 -5.95
CA PHE A 56 -11.88 -11.36 -6.59
C PHE A 56 -12.18 -11.86 -8.00
N SER A 57 -12.50 -10.91 -8.88
CA SER A 57 -13.10 -11.21 -10.19
C SER A 57 -12.46 -10.35 -11.28
N PRO A 58 -12.42 -10.81 -12.55
CA PRO A 58 -12.15 -9.90 -13.66
C PRO A 58 -13.19 -8.79 -13.78
N LEU A 59 -12.84 -7.74 -14.54
CA LEU A 59 -13.82 -6.75 -14.97
C LEU A 59 -14.82 -7.38 -15.94
N GLU A 60 -16.01 -6.80 -16.05
CA GLU A 60 -17.05 -7.30 -16.97
C GLU A 60 -16.59 -7.24 -18.44
N ASP A 61 -16.01 -6.10 -18.83
CA ASP A 61 -15.27 -5.96 -20.09
C ASP A 61 -13.76 -5.99 -19.81
N GLU A 62 -13.14 -7.16 -19.98
CA GLU A 62 -11.68 -7.34 -19.82
C GLU A 62 -10.84 -6.50 -20.80
N SER A 63 -11.44 -5.95 -21.86
CA SER A 63 -10.77 -5.04 -22.80
C SER A 63 -10.73 -3.60 -22.32
N ASP A 64 -11.62 -3.21 -21.40
CA ASP A 64 -11.68 -1.87 -20.82
C ASP A 64 -11.11 -1.84 -19.39
N LEU A 65 -9.84 -1.44 -19.29
CA LEU A 65 -9.14 -1.20 -18.02
C LEU A 65 -9.15 0.29 -17.62
N SER A 66 -10.14 1.06 -18.09
CA SER A 66 -10.30 2.47 -17.75
C SER A 66 -10.66 2.68 -16.27
N ALA A 67 -10.50 3.92 -15.81
CA ALA A 67 -10.92 4.29 -14.46
C ALA A 67 -12.43 4.21 -14.28
N GLN A 68 -13.20 4.37 -15.36
CA GLN A 68 -14.66 4.26 -15.32
C GLN A 68 -15.08 2.80 -15.12
N SER A 69 -14.59 1.89 -15.96
CA SER A 69 -14.84 0.44 -15.82
C SER A 69 -14.45 -0.08 -14.43
N LEU A 70 -13.32 0.38 -13.88
CA LEU A 70 -12.92 0.05 -12.52
C LEU A 70 -13.87 0.65 -11.46
N SER A 71 -14.31 1.89 -11.63
CA SER A 71 -15.29 2.51 -10.73
C SER A 71 -16.64 1.78 -10.74
N ASP A 72 -17.11 1.39 -11.92
CA ASP A 72 -18.36 0.66 -12.11
C ASP A 72 -18.26 -0.72 -11.44
N PHE A 73 -17.17 -1.45 -11.67
CA PHE A 73 -16.90 -2.71 -10.98
C PHE A 73 -16.95 -2.59 -9.45
N LEU A 74 -16.31 -1.55 -8.88
CA LEU A 74 -16.32 -1.34 -7.44
C LEU A 74 -17.75 -1.05 -6.92
N ALA A 75 -18.53 -0.25 -7.65
CA ALA A 75 -19.90 0.11 -7.30
C ALA A 75 -20.90 -1.05 -7.46
N ASP A 76 -20.75 -1.86 -8.50
CA ASP A 76 -21.57 -3.04 -8.75
C ASP A 76 -21.32 -4.09 -7.67
N THR A 77 -20.04 -4.32 -7.31
CA THR A 77 -19.68 -5.18 -6.17
C THR A 77 -20.36 -4.70 -4.89
N LEU A 78 -20.39 -3.40 -4.60
CA LEU A 78 -21.08 -2.88 -3.42
C LEU A 78 -22.59 -3.10 -3.47
N SER A 79 -23.19 -3.00 -4.64
CA SER A 79 -24.62 -3.23 -4.85
C SER A 79 -25.03 -4.68 -4.52
N GLU A 80 -24.16 -5.66 -4.79
CA GLU A 80 -24.38 -7.06 -4.36
C GLU A 80 -24.45 -7.23 -2.84
N PHE A 81 -23.81 -6.34 -2.08
CA PHE A 81 -23.85 -6.31 -0.62
C PHE A 81 -24.86 -5.29 -0.07
N GLU A 82 -25.76 -4.76 -0.91
CA GLU A 82 -26.77 -3.78 -0.53
C GLU A 82 -26.12 -2.56 0.17
N ARG A 83 -24.99 -2.09 -0.39
CA ARG A 83 -24.29 -0.89 0.09
C ARG A 83 -24.18 0.14 -1.04
N PRO A 84 -24.68 1.37 -0.85
CA PRO A 84 -24.44 2.45 -1.80
C PRO A 84 -22.99 2.96 -1.69
N TRP A 85 -22.51 3.61 -2.76
CA TRP A 85 -21.19 4.27 -2.79
C TRP A 85 -21.00 5.30 -1.66
N SER A 86 -22.10 5.90 -1.17
CA SER A 86 -22.07 6.86 -0.05
C SER A 86 -21.59 6.27 1.29
N CYS A 87 -21.59 4.94 1.44
CA CYS A 87 -21.05 4.25 2.61
C CYS A 87 -19.50 4.26 2.66
N VAL A 88 -18.84 4.56 1.53
CA VAL A 88 -17.38 4.56 1.42
C VAL A 88 -16.81 5.88 1.92
N LEU A 89 -15.89 5.86 2.90
CA LEU A 89 -15.29 7.09 3.46
C LEU A 89 -14.07 7.55 2.65
N PHE A 90 -13.26 6.60 2.19
CA PHE A 90 -12.16 6.76 1.25
C PHE A 90 -11.89 5.45 0.48
N VAL A 91 -11.07 5.57 -0.56
CA VAL A 91 -10.57 4.45 -1.34
C VAL A 91 -9.03 4.40 -1.27
N SER A 92 -8.45 3.21 -1.30
CA SER A 92 -7.00 2.99 -1.25
C SER A 92 -6.55 1.99 -2.31
N GLY A 93 -5.45 2.29 -2.99
CA GLY A 93 -4.90 1.44 -4.04
C GLY A 93 -3.49 1.85 -4.46
N GLU A 94 -2.96 1.20 -5.50
CA GLU A 94 -1.70 1.64 -6.10
C GLU A 94 -1.82 3.07 -6.67
N ASN A 95 -0.72 3.84 -6.61
CA ASN A 95 -0.65 5.22 -7.12
C ASN A 95 -0.68 5.36 -8.66
N CYS A 96 -1.20 4.40 -9.42
CA CYS A 96 -1.29 4.54 -10.87
C CYS A 96 -2.35 5.59 -11.25
N SER A 97 -2.25 6.17 -12.45
CA SER A 97 -3.14 7.25 -12.90
C SER A 97 -4.61 6.82 -12.95
N VAL A 98 -4.88 5.57 -13.32
CA VAL A 98 -6.24 4.99 -13.37
C VAL A 98 -6.88 5.02 -11.98
N ASN A 99 -6.16 4.57 -10.95
CA ASN A 99 -6.67 4.55 -9.58
C ASN A 99 -6.81 5.96 -9.00
N GLN A 100 -5.86 6.86 -9.29
CA GLN A 100 -5.94 8.25 -8.83
C GLN A 100 -7.16 8.98 -9.40
N TYR A 101 -7.55 8.65 -10.64
CA TYR A 101 -8.72 9.22 -11.29
C TYR A 101 -10.02 8.94 -10.53
N ILE A 102 -10.14 7.76 -9.88
CA ILE A 102 -11.27 7.42 -9.00
C ILE A 102 -11.36 8.41 -7.83
N GLY A 103 -10.22 8.81 -7.27
CA GLY A 103 -10.18 9.84 -6.22
C GLY A 103 -10.59 11.22 -6.73
N ASP A 104 -10.07 11.61 -7.90
CA ASP A 104 -10.27 12.95 -8.46
C ASP A 104 -11.73 13.17 -8.92
N HIS A 105 -12.36 12.13 -9.50
CA HIS A 105 -13.68 12.23 -10.14
C HIS A 105 -14.79 11.52 -9.37
N GLY A 106 -14.46 10.55 -8.50
CA GLY A 106 -15.42 9.80 -7.70
C GLY A 106 -15.92 10.53 -6.45
N GLY A 107 -15.43 11.75 -6.20
CA GLY A 107 -15.88 12.59 -5.06
C GLY A 107 -15.54 12.00 -3.68
N ILE A 108 -14.60 11.06 -3.63
CA ILE A 108 -14.16 10.35 -2.43
C ILE A 108 -12.63 10.47 -2.31
N PRO A 109 -12.08 10.73 -1.11
CA PRO A 109 -10.64 10.77 -0.92
C PRO A 109 -9.94 9.48 -1.36
N PHE A 110 -8.80 9.62 -2.03
CA PHE A 110 -7.94 8.49 -2.41
C PHE A 110 -6.63 8.49 -1.62
N ILE A 111 -6.28 7.34 -1.04
CA ILE A 111 -5.00 7.10 -0.37
C ILE A 111 -4.13 6.22 -1.25
N GLY A 112 -2.97 6.73 -1.64
CA GLY A 112 -2.02 5.98 -2.43
C GLY A 112 -1.19 5.01 -1.58
N CYS A 113 -0.85 3.85 -2.16
CA CYS A 113 -0.04 2.85 -1.49
C CYS A 113 1.38 3.35 -1.11
N ALA A 114 1.67 3.41 0.19
CA ALA A 114 3.00 3.79 0.68
C ALA A 114 4.11 2.84 0.20
N SER A 115 3.84 1.53 0.08
CA SER A 115 4.80 0.55 -0.46
C SER A 115 5.17 0.86 -1.91
N HIS A 116 4.19 1.25 -2.73
CA HIS A 116 4.43 1.61 -4.13
C HIS A 116 5.29 2.88 -4.22
N ARG A 117 4.92 3.93 -3.47
CA ARG A 117 5.73 5.17 -3.38
C ARG A 117 7.16 4.89 -2.92
N TYR A 118 7.33 4.00 -1.94
CA TYR A 118 8.64 3.59 -1.45
C TYR A 118 9.43 2.81 -2.50
N ASN A 119 8.80 1.89 -3.23
CA ASN A 119 9.44 1.19 -4.33
C ASN A 119 9.94 2.16 -5.41
N LEU A 120 9.13 3.16 -5.81
CA LEU A 120 9.54 4.17 -6.79
C LEU A 120 10.71 5.03 -6.27
N ALA A 121 10.68 5.40 -4.99
CA ALA A 121 11.76 6.15 -4.35
C ALA A 121 13.10 5.40 -4.36
N VAL A 122 13.07 4.10 -4.01
CA VAL A 122 14.28 3.28 -4.00
C VAL A 122 14.76 2.98 -5.43
N GLN A 123 13.85 2.81 -6.38
CA GLN A 123 14.22 2.68 -7.79
C GLN A 123 14.96 3.93 -8.29
N LEU A 124 14.46 5.13 -7.96
CA LEU A 124 15.12 6.39 -8.29
C LEU A 124 16.52 6.51 -7.66
N PHE A 125 16.66 6.13 -6.38
CA PHE A 125 17.96 6.06 -5.71
C PHE A 125 18.94 5.11 -6.45
N LEU A 126 18.44 3.98 -6.96
CA LEU A 126 19.27 3.02 -7.69
C LEU A 126 19.70 3.48 -9.08
N GLU A 127 19.06 4.49 -9.68
CA GLU A 127 19.45 5.01 -10.99
C GLU A 127 20.86 5.58 -10.99
N GLU A 128 21.27 6.22 -9.89
CA GLU A 128 22.62 6.75 -9.66
C GLU A 128 23.70 5.65 -9.64
N HIS A 129 23.30 4.40 -9.40
CA HIS A 129 24.17 3.23 -9.34
C HIS A 129 23.97 2.25 -10.51
N SER A 130 23.27 2.69 -11.56
CA SER A 130 22.88 1.85 -12.71
C SER A 130 24.06 1.14 -13.39
N THR A 131 25.23 1.79 -13.47
CA THR A 131 26.45 1.22 -14.06
C THR A 131 26.96 0.03 -13.27
N LEU A 132 27.12 0.18 -11.95
CA LEU A 132 27.55 -0.88 -11.04
C LEU A 132 26.53 -2.02 -11.02
N ILE A 133 25.24 -1.70 -10.94
CA ILE A 133 24.16 -2.70 -11.00
C ILE A 133 24.23 -3.50 -12.29
N SER A 134 24.45 -2.84 -13.44
CA SER A 134 24.57 -3.49 -14.74
C SER A 134 25.78 -4.42 -14.79
N ARG A 135 26.93 -4.00 -14.27
CA ARG A 135 28.15 -4.83 -14.20
C ARG A 135 27.96 -6.05 -13.31
N ALA A 136 27.44 -5.87 -12.10
CA ALA A 136 27.13 -6.98 -11.20
C ALA A 136 26.13 -7.95 -11.85
N ASN A 137 25.08 -7.44 -12.50
CA ASN A 137 24.10 -8.28 -13.19
C ASN A 137 24.72 -9.07 -14.35
N LYS A 138 25.60 -8.46 -15.16
CA LYS A 138 26.32 -9.15 -16.25
C LYS A 138 27.19 -10.29 -15.71
N LEU A 139 27.94 -10.05 -14.63
CA LEU A 139 28.72 -11.08 -13.95
C LEU A 139 27.84 -12.24 -13.48
N MET A 140 26.76 -11.92 -12.77
CA MET A 140 25.83 -12.90 -12.22
C MET A 140 25.11 -13.70 -13.31
N LEU A 141 24.71 -13.06 -14.40
CA LEU A 141 24.16 -13.73 -15.59
C LEU A 141 25.19 -14.68 -16.20
N LYS A 142 26.44 -14.24 -16.36
CA LYS A 142 27.50 -15.08 -16.93
C LYS A 142 27.79 -16.30 -16.05
N ALA A 143 27.88 -16.11 -14.75
CA ALA A 143 28.03 -17.18 -13.77
C ALA A 143 26.83 -18.14 -13.78
N SER A 144 25.62 -17.66 -14.11
CA SER A 144 24.40 -18.47 -14.15
C SER A 144 24.26 -19.37 -15.38
N THR A 145 25.10 -19.17 -16.41
CA THR A 145 25.12 -20.03 -17.62
C THR A 145 25.55 -21.46 -17.28
N VAL A 146 25.23 -22.44 -18.14
CA VAL A 146 25.65 -23.84 -17.93
C VAL A 146 27.17 -23.95 -17.71
N LYS A 147 27.96 -23.27 -18.54
CA LYS A 147 29.43 -23.24 -18.41
C LYS A 147 29.88 -22.53 -17.13
N GLY A 148 29.26 -21.39 -16.80
CA GLY A 148 29.55 -20.64 -15.56
C GLY A 148 29.26 -21.45 -14.31
N ARG A 149 28.11 -22.12 -14.24
CA ARG A 149 27.72 -23.00 -13.14
C ARG A 149 28.66 -24.19 -12.99
N ALA A 150 29.07 -24.81 -14.11
CA ALA A 150 30.01 -25.93 -14.08
C ALA A 150 31.39 -25.51 -13.54
N CYS A 151 31.87 -24.31 -13.89
CA CYS A 151 33.11 -23.76 -13.33
C CYS A 151 32.95 -23.40 -11.85
N LEU A 152 31.84 -22.76 -11.49
CA LEU A 152 31.56 -22.36 -10.11
C LEU A 152 31.41 -23.57 -9.18
N ALA A 153 30.80 -24.66 -9.65
CA ALA A 153 30.63 -25.91 -8.90
C ALA A 153 31.95 -26.54 -8.44
N LYS A 154 33.07 -26.25 -9.14
CA LYS A 154 34.40 -26.74 -8.75
C LYS A 154 34.96 -26.02 -7.52
N VAL A 155 34.48 -24.82 -7.23
CA VAL A 155 35.00 -23.93 -6.17
C VAL A 155 33.97 -23.62 -5.08
N THR A 156 32.67 -23.80 -5.35
CA THR A 156 31.60 -23.59 -4.38
C THR A 156 30.30 -24.31 -4.78
N GLY A 157 29.50 -24.71 -3.79
CA GLY A 157 28.13 -25.20 -4.00
C GLY A 157 27.09 -24.08 -4.20
N MET A 158 27.49 -22.81 -4.19
CA MET A 158 26.58 -21.68 -4.29
C MET A 158 26.11 -21.41 -5.73
N HIS A 159 24.82 -21.13 -5.91
CA HIS A 159 24.23 -20.78 -7.20
C HIS A 159 24.00 -19.28 -7.38
N PRO A 160 24.33 -18.69 -8.54
CA PRO A 160 24.09 -17.29 -8.83
C PRO A 160 22.61 -16.90 -8.79
N LYS A 161 22.33 -15.65 -8.40
CA LYS A 161 21.04 -14.97 -8.51
C LYS A 161 21.22 -13.73 -9.38
N PHE A 162 20.29 -13.44 -10.27
CA PHE A 162 20.35 -12.29 -11.16
C PHE A 162 19.02 -11.53 -11.17
N LYS A 163 19.03 -10.31 -11.70
CA LYS A 163 17.84 -9.46 -11.82
C LYS A 163 17.05 -9.87 -13.07
N ASN A 164 15.81 -10.35 -12.90
CA ASN A 164 14.89 -10.68 -13.99
C ASN A 164 13.59 -9.85 -14.00
N GLU A 165 13.34 -9.00 -12.99
CA GLU A 165 12.08 -8.24 -12.82
C GLU A 165 12.34 -6.84 -12.19
N THR A 166 11.29 -5.99 -12.17
CA THR A 166 11.26 -4.56 -11.78
C THR A 166 11.36 -4.26 -10.28
N ARG A 167 11.10 -5.21 -9.36
CA ARG A 167 11.14 -4.93 -7.90
C ARG A 167 12.58 -4.81 -7.40
N TRP A 168 12.91 -3.70 -6.74
CA TRP A 168 14.28 -3.36 -6.33
C TRP A 168 14.91 -4.35 -5.33
N SER A 169 14.09 -5.05 -4.53
CA SER A 169 14.57 -6.05 -3.56
C SER A 169 15.30 -7.24 -4.21
N ARG A 170 15.03 -7.52 -5.49
CA ARG A 170 15.81 -8.50 -6.28
C ARG A 170 17.24 -8.00 -6.53
N THR A 171 17.44 -6.71 -6.75
CA THR A 171 18.77 -6.09 -6.88
C THR A 171 19.58 -6.30 -5.59
N MET A 172 18.98 -6.04 -4.42
CA MET A 172 19.63 -6.29 -3.13
C MET A 172 20.02 -7.78 -2.97
N LYS A 173 19.09 -8.70 -3.26
CA LYS A 173 19.36 -10.15 -3.20
C LYS A 173 20.46 -10.59 -4.17
N MET A 174 20.53 -9.98 -5.36
CA MET A 174 21.60 -10.20 -6.32
C MET A 174 22.93 -9.67 -5.80
N PHE A 175 22.96 -8.47 -5.22
CA PHE A 175 24.17 -7.85 -4.68
C PHE A 175 24.75 -8.68 -3.53
N LYS A 176 23.91 -9.06 -2.56
CA LYS A 176 24.30 -9.97 -1.48
C LYS A 176 24.91 -11.26 -2.03
N ARG A 177 24.27 -11.86 -3.05
CA ARG A 177 24.77 -13.08 -3.67
C ARG A 177 26.07 -12.88 -4.46
N CYS A 178 26.21 -11.73 -5.11
CA CYS A 178 27.42 -11.37 -5.85
C CYS A 178 28.60 -11.22 -4.88
N GLU A 179 28.40 -10.53 -3.75
CA GLU A 179 29.39 -10.39 -2.69
C GLU A 179 29.86 -11.74 -2.16
N GLU A 180 28.94 -12.65 -1.83
CA GLU A 180 29.25 -14.02 -1.39
C GLU A 180 30.04 -14.82 -2.45
N LEU A 181 29.78 -14.60 -3.74
CA LEU A 181 30.39 -15.37 -4.82
C LEU A 181 31.75 -14.82 -5.27
N ILE A 182 32.05 -13.55 -5.04
CA ILE A 182 33.31 -12.93 -5.50
C ILE A 182 34.56 -13.70 -5.05
N PRO A 183 34.70 -14.12 -3.76
CA PRO A 183 35.86 -14.91 -3.34
C PRO A 183 36.00 -16.23 -4.10
N ALA A 184 34.90 -16.95 -4.31
CA ALA A 184 34.91 -18.21 -5.04
C ALA A 184 35.23 -18.00 -6.53
N LEU A 185 34.66 -16.97 -7.16
CA LEU A 185 34.95 -16.62 -8.55
C LEU A 185 36.44 -16.32 -8.78
N ARG A 186 37.12 -15.72 -7.79
CA ARG A 186 38.57 -15.46 -7.84
C ARG A 186 39.43 -16.72 -7.67
N GLN A 187 38.88 -17.82 -7.14
CA GLN A 187 39.58 -19.10 -7.00
C GLN A 187 39.48 -19.98 -8.27
N ILE A 188 38.62 -19.62 -9.23
CA ILE A 188 38.50 -20.35 -10.49
C ILE A 188 39.82 -20.23 -11.26
N SER A 189 40.36 -21.36 -11.72
CA SER A 189 41.58 -21.37 -12.54
C SER A 189 41.45 -20.47 -13.77
N THR A 190 42.51 -19.78 -14.18
CA THR A 190 42.49 -18.87 -15.34
C THR A 190 41.93 -19.55 -16.60
N LYS A 191 42.31 -20.82 -16.83
CA LYS A 191 41.80 -21.62 -17.95
C LYS A 191 40.28 -21.81 -17.90
N ASP A 192 39.75 -22.15 -16.73
CA ASP A 192 38.30 -22.33 -16.56
C ASP A 192 37.55 -21.00 -16.61
N ALA A 193 38.11 -19.94 -16.03
CA ALA A 193 37.53 -18.60 -16.04
C ALA A 193 37.37 -18.06 -17.46
N VAL A 194 38.40 -18.20 -18.30
CA VAL A 194 38.36 -17.85 -19.73
C VAL A 194 37.38 -18.74 -20.49
N LYS A 195 37.37 -20.06 -20.21
CA LYS A 195 36.47 -21.02 -20.86
C LYS A 195 34.99 -20.71 -20.60
N CYS A 196 34.64 -20.31 -19.38
CA CYS A 196 33.28 -19.89 -19.05
C CYS A 196 33.03 -18.39 -19.28
N GLY A 197 34.06 -17.61 -19.58
CA GLY A 197 33.99 -16.19 -19.94
C GLY A 197 33.63 -15.27 -18.77
N VAL A 198 33.86 -15.69 -17.53
CA VAL A 198 33.63 -14.87 -16.32
C VAL A 198 34.79 -13.91 -16.07
N ASP A 199 35.98 -14.23 -16.57
CA ASP A 199 37.19 -13.40 -16.51
C ASP A 199 36.93 -11.97 -17.01
N LYS A 200 36.21 -11.84 -18.14
CA LYS A 200 35.88 -10.55 -18.77
C LYS A 200 34.83 -9.73 -18.02
N MET A 201 34.16 -10.35 -17.04
CA MET A 201 33.03 -9.75 -16.32
C MET A 201 33.33 -9.53 -14.82
N MET A 202 34.55 -9.85 -14.38
CA MET A 202 34.94 -9.67 -12.99
C MET A 202 34.87 -8.21 -12.57
N LEU A 203 34.33 -7.97 -11.38
CA LEU A 203 34.31 -6.66 -10.77
C LEU A 203 35.73 -6.28 -10.29
N THR A 204 36.10 -5.01 -10.48
CA THR A 204 37.36 -4.48 -9.96
C THR A 204 37.33 -4.39 -8.43
N ALA A 205 38.48 -4.25 -7.78
CA ALA A 205 38.52 -4.09 -6.32
C ALA A 205 37.69 -2.88 -5.84
N ALA A 206 37.75 -1.76 -6.57
CA ALA A 206 36.96 -0.56 -6.28
C ALA A 206 35.44 -0.82 -6.45
N GLU A 207 35.04 -1.56 -7.49
CA GLU A 207 33.63 -1.92 -7.71
C GLU A 207 33.10 -2.85 -6.63
N VAL A 208 33.93 -3.78 -6.14
CA VAL A 208 33.54 -4.66 -5.02
C VAL A 208 33.30 -3.83 -3.75
N VAL A 209 34.18 -2.89 -3.43
CA VAL A 209 33.99 -1.98 -2.28
C VAL A 209 32.71 -1.16 -2.43
N ASN A 210 32.45 -0.61 -3.61
CA ASN A 210 31.23 0.16 -3.88
C ASN A 210 29.97 -0.72 -3.83
N LEU A 211 30.06 -1.98 -4.25
CA LEU A 211 28.97 -2.96 -4.16
C LEU A 211 28.62 -3.24 -2.70
N SER A 212 29.61 -3.45 -1.83
CA SER A 212 29.40 -3.66 -0.39
C SER A 212 28.75 -2.45 0.27
N LYS A 213 29.24 -1.23 -0.02
CA LYS A 213 28.64 0.02 0.48
C LYS A 213 27.18 0.17 0.05
N LEU A 214 26.89 -0.05 -1.24
CA LEU A 214 25.51 0.03 -1.73
C LEU A 214 24.62 -1.06 -1.12
N LEU A 215 25.17 -2.25 -0.85
CA LEU A 215 24.42 -3.31 -0.18
C LEU A 215 24.04 -2.91 1.25
N GLU A 216 24.91 -2.24 2.00
CA GLU A 216 24.58 -1.72 3.33
C GLU A 216 23.42 -0.73 3.29
N ASP A 217 23.41 0.19 2.32
CA ASP A 217 22.31 1.13 2.15
C ASP A 217 21.01 0.44 1.72
N LEU A 218 21.09 -0.55 0.83
CA LEU A 218 19.94 -1.35 0.44
C LEU A 218 19.35 -2.15 1.61
N VAL A 219 20.18 -2.66 2.54
CA VAL A 219 19.71 -3.33 3.75
C VAL A 219 18.94 -2.36 4.66
N LYS A 220 19.43 -1.13 4.84
CA LYS A 220 18.70 -0.07 5.58
C LYS A 220 17.39 0.30 4.88
N LEU A 221 17.37 0.33 3.56
CA LEU A 221 16.15 0.62 2.80
C LEU A 221 15.14 -0.55 2.86
N ASP A 222 15.62 -1.79 2.94
CA ASP A 222 14.77 -3.01 3.02
C ASP A 222 14.08 -3.12 4.38
N SER A 223 14.74 -2.71 5.46
CA SER A 223 14.11 -2.71 6.79
C SER A 223 12.82 -1.88 6.80
N VAL A 224 12.81 -0.73 6.12
CA VAL A 224 11.59 0.07 5.97
C VAL A 224 10.53 -0.67 5.16
N THR A 225 10.90 -1.36 4.08
CA THR A 225 9.93 -2.15 3.29
C THR A 225 9.29 -3.27 4.11
N VAL A 226 10.05 -3.95 4.96
CA VAL A 226 9.53 -4.94 5.90
C VAL A 226 8.53 -4.29 6.86
N GLU A 227 8.86 -3.13 7.42
CA GLU A 227 7.96 -2.42 8.32
C GLU A 227 6.67 -1.91 7.64
N LEU A 228 6.76 -1.51 6.36
CA LEU A 228 5.58 -1.14 5.56
C LEU A 228 4.63 -2.32 5.33
N GLN A 229 5.08 -3.56 5.55
CA GLN A 229 4.23 -4.75 5.53
C GLN A 229 3.58 -5.04 6.89
N SER A 230 3.69 -4.19 7.91
CA SER A 230 2.97 -4.40 9.17
C SER A 230 1.46 -4.22 9.00
N GLU A 231 0.64 -5.08 9.63
CA GLU A 231 -0.82 -4.89 9.67
C GLU A 231 -1.24 -3.72 10.56
N SER A 232 -0.37 -3.30 11.49
CA SER A 232 -0.62 -2.17 12.40
C SER A 232 -0.14 -0.82 11.84
N LEU A 233 0.16 -0.76 10.54
CA LEU A 233 0.80 0.39 9.91
C LEU A 233 -0.19 1.53 9.66
N THR A 234 0.02 2.64 10.37
CA THR A 234 -0.77 3.86 10.23
C THR A 234 -0.05 4.89 9.34
N MET A 235 -0.78 5.89 8.83
CA MET A 235 -0.21 7.01 8.06
C MET A 235 0.88 7.76 8.85
N LEU A 236 0.69 7.93 10.17
CA LEU A 236 1.71 8.51 11.05
C LEU A 236 2.97 7.65 11.11
N LYS A 237 2.84 6.32 11.23
CA LYS A 237 4.00 5.41 11.21
C LYS A 237 4.72 5.48 9.86
N VAL A 238 4.00 5.56 8.74
CA VAL A 238 4.59 5.79 7.41
C VAL A 238 5.43 7.07 7.38
N ARG A 239 4.90 8.20 7.87
CA ARG A 239 5.69 9.45 7.96
C ARG A 239 6.96 9.28 8.80
N LYS A 240 6.84 8.64 9.97
CA LYS A 240 7.99 8.34 10.85
C LYS A 240 9.07 7.46 10.19
N ARG A 241 8.77 6.79 9.06
CA ARG A 241 9.76 6.08 8.24
C ARG A 241 10.24 6.92 7.07
N PHE A 242 9.32 7.56 6.35
CA PHE A 242 9.63 8.34 5.16
C PHE A 242 10.47 9.58 5.49
N ASP A 243 10.19 10.28 6.59
CA ASP A 243 10.93 11.50 6.97
C ASP A 243 12.44 11.21 7.18
N PRO A 244 12.83 10.20 7.99
CA PRO A 244 14.24 9.78 8.08
C PRO A 244 14.82 9.26 6.76
N THR A 245 14.07 8.49 5.95
CA THR A 245 14.55 8.02 4.65
C THR A 245 14.89 9.19 3.73
N VAL A 246 14.04 10.23 3.69
CA VAL A 246 14.30 11.45 2.91
C VAL A 246 15.51 12.20 3.44
N SER A 247 15.68 12.27 4.76
CA SER A 247 16.85 12.92 5.37
C SER A 247 18.16 12.21 4.99
N ASN A 248 18.18 10.87 4.99
CA ASN A 248 19.37 10.09 4.70
C ASN A 248 19.62 9.93 3.18
N TYR A 249 18.56 9.91 2.37
CA TYR A 249 18.61 9.72 0.92
C TYR A 249 17.77 10.80 0.22
N PRO A 250 18.29 12.03 0.05
CA PRO A 250 17.50 13.18 -0.41
C PRO A 250 16.78 12.98 -1.75
N VAL A 251 17.34 12.17 -2.66
CA VAL A 251 16.72 11.84 -3.95
C VAL A 251 15.33 11.21 -3.80
N THR A 252 15.09 10.49 -2.70
CA THR A 252 13.79 9.84 -2.41
C THR A 252 12.66 10.84 -2.13
N LYS A 253 12.97 12.11 -1.84
CA LYS A 253 12.00 13.18 -1.57
C LYS A 253 10.94 13.31 -2.65
N LYS A 254 11.30 13.06 -3.91
CA LYS A 254 10.39 13.11 -5.08
C LYS A 254 9.10 12.31 -4.86
N TYR A 255 9.20 11.15 -4.21
CA TYR A 255 8.06 10.25 -3.97
C TYR A 255 7.63 10.17 -2.50
N LEU A 256 8.56 10.42 -1.57
CA LEU A 256 8.36 10.26 -0.13
C LEU A 256 8.01 11.55 0.62
N SER A 257 8.08 12.72 -0.02
CA SER A 257 7.62 13.97 0.61
C SER A 257 6.12 13.88 0.99
N ALA A 258 5.72 14.58 2.05
CA ALA A 258 4.32 14.68 2.46
C ALA A 258 3.46 15.49 1.45
N THR A 259 4.11 16.17 0.52
CA THR A 259 3.49 16.93 -0.58
C THR A 259 4.00 16.48 -1.95
N ALA A 260 4.48 15.23 -2.05
CA ALA A 260 4.91 14.66 -3.32
C ALA A 260 3.75 14.69 -4.34
N SER A 261 4.05 15.01 -5.60
CA SER A 261 3.04 15.14 -6.67
C SER A 261 2.30 13.84 -7.00
N ILE A 262 2.83 12.70 -6.53
CA ILE A 262 2.20 11.37 -6.66
C ILE A 262 1.04 11.15 -5.65
N ILE A 263 0.91 12.03 -4.66
CA ILE A 263 -0.19 11.97 -3.70
C ILE A 263 -1.41 12.64 -4.33
N ASN A 264 -2.50 11.89 -4.46
CA ASN A 264 -3.77 12.38 -4.99
C ASN A 264 -4.33 13.55 -4.14
N ASN A 265 -4.47 13.34 -2.82
CA ASN A 265 -4.94 14.37 -1.90
C ASN A 265 -4.00 14.56 -0.70
N ALA A 266 -2.99 15.41 -0.86
CA ALA A 266 -1.99 15.66 0.17
C ALA A 266 -2.58 16.30 1.45
N VAL A 267 -3.63 17.12 1.31
CA VAL A 267 -4.31 17.74 2.46
C VAL A 267 -4.97 16.67 3.32
N TYR A 268 -5.62 15.69 2.68
CA TYR A 268 -6.26 14.56 3.35
C TYR A 268 -5.24 13.66 4.06
N GLU A 269 -4.19 13.19 3.36
CA GLU A 269 -3.15 12.36 4.00
C GLU A 269 -2.49 13.08 5.20
N LEU A 270 -2.22 14.37 5.08
CA LEU A 270 -1.68 15.19 6.18
C LEU A 270 -2.67 15.34 7.35
N ALA A 271 -3.97 15.44 7.06
CA ALA A 271 -5.00 15.49 8.10
C ALA A 271 -5.03 14.17 8.88
N LEU A 272 -4.98 13.02 8.21
CA LEU A 272 -4.90 11.70 8.86
C LEU A 272 -3.69 11.60 9.79
N VAL A 273 -2.51 12.01 9.32
CA VAL A 273 -1.28 12.02 10.14
C VAL A 273 -1.43 12.91 11.38
N LYS A 274 -2.08 14.08 11.24
CA LYS A 274 -2.33 14.99 12.36
C LYS A 274 -3.30 14.37 13.37
N LEU A 275 -4.43 13.84 12.91
CA LEU A 275 -5.41 13.17 13.76
C LEU A 275 -4.79 11.99 14.52
N GLN A 276 -4.02 11.12 13.85
CA GLN A 276 -3.32 9.98 14.47
C GLN A 276 -2.25 10.40 15.49
N SER A 277 -1.79 11.65 15.42
CA SER A 277 -0.85 12.24 16.39
C SER A 277 -1.53 13.06 17.49
N GLY A 278 -2.86 13.10 17.54
CA GLY A 278 -3.62 13.92 18.50
C GLY A 278 -3.52 15.43 18.27
N ARG A 279 -3.06 15.86 17.08
CA ARG A 279 -2.91 17.29 16.73
C ARG A 279 -4.19 17.81 16.08
N LYS A 280 -4.50 19.09 16.34
CA LYS A 280 -5.65 19.78 15.75
C LYS A 280 -5.47 19.97 14.24
N LEU A 281 -6.59 19.83 13.51
CA LEU A 281 -6.64 20.08 12.08
C LEU A 281 -6.75 21.57 11.73
N THR A 282 -6.23 21.91 10.56
CA THR A 282 -6.49 23.19 9.88
C THR A 282 -7.90 23.17 9.27
N PRO A 283 -8.52 24.32 8.95
CA PRO A 283 -9.83 24.34 8.29
C PRO A 283 -9.88 23.50 7.01
N ALA A 284 -8.85 23.59 6.17
CA ALA A 284 -8.72 22.76 4.97
C ALA A 284 -8.64 21.25 5.30
N GLY A 285 -7.91 20.88 6.36
CA GLY A 285 -7.85 19.49 6.81
C GLY A 285 -9.18 18.98 7.36
N LYS A 286 -9.92 19.83 8.09
CA LYS A 286 -11.26 19.49 8.57
C LYS A 286 -12.22 19.25 7.41
N ASN A 287 -12.19 20.11 6.40
CA ASN A 287 -13.01 19.95 5.19
C ASN A 287 -12.65 18.66 4.44
N ALA A 288 -11.36 18.39 4.24
CA ALA A 288 -10.91 17.17 3.57
C ALA A 288 -11.30 15.88 4.33
N SER A 289 -11.32 15.92 5.66
CA SER A 289 -11.65 14.79 6.52
C SER A 289 -13.08 14.80 7.06
N CYS A 290 -14.00 15.56 6.44
CA CYS A 290 -15.37 15.72 6.94
C CYS A 290 -16.13 14.40 7.06
N ARG A 291 -15.89 13.45 6.14
CA ARG A 291 -16.49 12.11 6.15
C ARG A 291 -16.09 11.27 7.37
N LEU A 292 -15.00 11.61 8.05
CA LEU A 292 -14.51 10.90 9.23
C LEU A 292 -15.06 11.49 10.54
N ALA A 293 -15.73 12.65 10.49
CA ALA A 293 -16.29 13.29 11.67
C ALA A 293 -17.56 12.54 12.10
N VAL A 294 -17.68 12.27 13.40
CA VAL A 294 -18.91 11.76 13.99
C VAL A 294 -19.87 12.94 14.11
N ALA A 295 -21.05 12.83 13.49
CA ALA A 295 -22.12 13.76 13.78
C ALA A 295 -22.46 13.62 15.27
N ASN A 296 -22.24 14.68 16.05
CA ASN A 296 -22.72 14.70 17.42
C ASN A 296 -24.25 14.65 17.34
N ALA A 297 -24.84 13.55 17.79
CA ALA A 297 -26.27 13.49 18.04
C ALA A 297 -26.62 14.63 19.01
N ASP A 298 -27.62 15.39 18.59
CA ASP A 298 -28.24 16.57 19.20
C ASP A 298 -28.00 16.73 20.70
N VAL A 299 -27.29 17.80 21.07
CA VAL A 299 -27.57 18.45 22.35
C VAL A 299 -28.90 19.16 22.14
N GLU A 300 -29.97 18.60 22.67
CA GLU A 300 -31.25 19.29 22.81
C GLU A 300 -31.01 20.61 23.58
N ASP A 301 -30.84 21.71 22.84
CA ASP A 301 -30.92 23.05 23.41
C ASP A 301 -32.39 23.27 23.77
N SER A 302 -32.69 23.16 25.07
CA SER A 302 -33.96 23.59 25.63
C SER A 302 -34.06 25.11 25.44
N ASP A 303 -34.90 25.51 24.49
CA ASP A 303 -35.27 26.89 24.23
C ASP A 303 -36.19 27.40 25.34
N ASP A 304 -35.62 27.98 26.39
CA ASP A 304 -36.36 28.83 27.33
C ASP A 304 -36.07 30.30 27.01
N GLY A 305 -36.73 30.79 25.97
CA GLY A 305 -36.80 32.20 25.63
C GLY A 305 -37.90 32.91 26.40
N GLU A 306 -37.58 33.53 27.54
CA GLU A 306 -38.38 34.64 28.08
C GLU A 306 -37.74 35.97 27.72
N GLY A 307 -38.39 36.68 26.80
CA GLY A 307 -38.03 38.03 26.39
C GLY A 307 -38.59 39.09 27.32
N SER A 308 -37.73 40.03 27.74
CA SER A 308 -38.14 41.39 28.05
C SER A 308 -36.98 42.33 27.71
N SER A 309 -37.29 43.26 26.81
CA SER A 309 -36.42 44.29 26.23
C SER A 309 -36.12 45.43 27.22
N ASP A 310 -34.88 45.92 27.24
CA ASP A 310 -34.61 47.36 27.35
C ASP A 310 -33.22 47.74 26.78
N PRO A 311 -33.06 48.82 25.98
CA PRO A 311 -31.81 49.13 25.30
C PRO A 311 -31.06 50.27 26.00
N LYS A 312 -30.04 49.95 26.82
CA LYS A 312 -28.88 50.82 27.14
C LYS A 312 -27.88 50.08 28.03
N SER A 313 -26.58 50.30 27.77
CA SER A 313 -25.40 49.83 28.51
C SER A 313 -24.72 48.55 27.98
N THR A 314 -23.81 48.79 27.05
CA THR A 314 -22.79 47.85 26.55
C THR A 314 -21.71 47.62 27.61
N ARG A 315 -21.83 46.56 28.42
CA ARG A 315 -20.67 45.89 29.04
C ARG A 315 -20.92 44.38 29.12
N VAL A 316 -20.48 43.65 28.10
CA VAL A 316 -20.45 42.18 28.12
C VAL A 316 -19.55 41.77 29.29
N SER A 317 -20.10 41.09 30.29
CA SER A 317 -19.33 40.70 31.48
C SER A 317 -18.21 39.72 31.10
N PHE A 318 -17.14 39.65 31.89
CA PHE A 318 -16.06 38.66 31.67
C PHE A 318 -16.61 37.23 31.63
N ALA A 319 -17.66 36.93 32.40
CA ALA A 319 -18.35 35.65 32.35
C ALA A 319 -19.07 35.43 31.01
N GLN A 320 -19.77 36.43 30.47
CA GLN A 320 -20.42 36.35 29.16
C GLN A 320 -19.41 36.27 28.00
N GLN A 321 -18.24 36.91 28.11
CA GLN A 321 -17.14 36.71 27.16
C GLN A 321 -16.53 35.30 27.28
N ALA A 322 -16.42 34.74 28.49
CA ALA A 322 -15.98 33.36 28.69
C ALA A 322 -16.99 32.35 28.13
N PHE A 323 -18.30 32.57 28.30
CA PHE A 323 -19.36 31.74 27.70
C PHE A 323 -19.41 31.90 26.17
N LYS A 324 -19.21 33.10 25.61
CA LYS A 324 -19.07 33.30 24.16
C LYS A 324 -17.80 32.64 23.61
N ARG A 325 -16.67 32.70 24.32
CA ARG A 325 -15.44 31.95 23.95
C ARG A 325 -15.65 30.45 24.03
N ARG A 326 -16.46 29.97 24.98
CA ARG A 326 -16.83 28.56 25.12
C ARG A 326 -17.87 28.11 24.07
N ARG A 327 -18.73 29.00 23.57
CA ARG A 327 -19.60 28.77 22.39
C ARG A 327 -18.84 28.85 21.06
N LEU A 328 -17.81 29.71 20.96
CA LEU A 328 -16.91 29.80 19.80
C LEU A 328 -15.90 28.64 19.76
N ALA A 329 -15.51 28.12 20.93
CA ALA A 329 -14.92 26.79 21.05
C ALA A 329 -16.05 25.78 20.88
N GLY A 330 -16.50 25.59 19.63
CA GLY A 330 -17.49 24.59 19.29
C GLY A 330 -17.15 23.21 19.86
N PRO A 331 -18.10 22.26 19.85
CA PRO A 331 -17.89 20.91 20.36
C PRO A 331 -16.55 20.36 19.88
N LYS A 332 -15.81 19.67 20.76
CA LYS A 332 -14.63 18.93 20.31
C LYS A 332 -15.10 18.01 19.18
N GLU A 333 -14.66 18.30 17.96
CA GLU A 333 -14.95 17.44 16.81
C GLU A 333 -14.42 16.05 17.13
N VAL A 334 -15.33 15.10 17.27
CA VAL A 334 -15.02 13.70 17.48
C VAL A 334 -14.90 13.06 16.11
N TYR A 335 -13.80 12.36 15.87
CA TYR A 335 -13.59 11.58 14.66
C TYR A 335 -13.75 10.10 15.00
N ILE A 336 -14.15 9.29 14.02
CA ILE A 336 -14.09 7.83 14.16
C ILE A 336 -12.65 7.39 14.47
N ASP A 337 -12.47 6.20 15.05
CA ASP A 337 -11.11 5.65 15.15
C ASP A 337 -10.54 5.51 13.74
N ILE A 338 -9.39 6.14 13.48
CA ILE A 338 -8.73 6.19 12.17
C ILE A 338 -7.46 5.34 12.12
N ASN A 339 -7.22 4.51 13.13
CA ASN A 339 -6.06 3.62 13.15
C ASN A 339 -6.24 2.40 12.23
N PHE A 340 -7.48 2.07 11.85
CA PHE A 340 -7.78 1.03 10.87
C PHE A 340 -7.45 1.44 9.42
N ILE A 341 -7.27 2.75 9.16
CA ILE A 341 -7.04 3.29 7.82
C ILE A 341 -5.76 2.69 7.23
N PRO A 342 -5.86 1.92 6.13
CA PRO A 342 -4.72 1.30 5.51
C PRO A 342 -3.87 2.37 4.84
N SER A 343 -2.58 2.34 5.15
CA SER A 343 -1.58 3.19 4.50
C SER A 343 -0.93 2.51 3.27
N THR A 344 -1.35 1.29 2.96
CA THR A 344 -0.88 0.47 1.83
C THR A 344 -2.01 -0.41 1.30
N SER A 345 -1.96 -0.75 0.01
CA SER A 345 -2.78 -1.81 -0.59
C SER A 345 -2.17 -3.22 -0.42
N ASN A 346 -1.24 -3.40 0.53
CA ASN A 346 -0.48 -4.66 0.70
C ASN A 346 -1.38 -5.88 0.97
N ILE A 347 -2.60 -5.68 1.47
CA ILE A 347 -3.57 -6.77 1.63
C ILE A 347 -3.92 -7.42 0.29
N CYS A 348 -4.05 -6.64 -0.78
CA CYS A 348 -4.28 -7.14 -2.13
C CYS A 348 -3.03 -7.85 -2.68
N GLU A 349 -1.83 -7.29 -2.50
CA GLU A 349 -0.58 -7.97 -2.89
C GLU A 349 -0.42 -9.34 -2.21
N ARG A 350 -0.79 -9.45 -0.93
CA ARG A 350 -0.80 -10.72 -0.20
C ARG A 350 -1.85 -11.67 -0.76
N LEU A 351 -3.04 -11.16 -1.07
CA LEU A 351 -4.09 -11.94 -1.71
C LEU A 351 -3.58 -12.54 -3.02
N PHE A 352 -3.02 -11.73 -3.92
CA PHE A 352 -2.47 -12.18 -5.20
C PHE A 352 -1.33 -13.19 -5.03
N SER A 353 -0.47 -12.97 -4.03
CA SER A 353 0.61 -13.91 -3.72
C SER A 353 0.06 -15.27 -3.25
N GLN A 354 -1.02 -15.29 -2.48
CA GLN A 354 -1.71 -16.52 -2.10
C GLN A 354 -2.43 -17.15 -3.29
N SER A 355 -3.06 -16.35 -4.15
CA SER A 355 -3.73 -16.82 -5.38
C SER A 355 -2.75 -17.48 -6.35
N LYS A 356 -1.50 -17.01 -6.44
CA LYS A 356 -0.43 -17.68 -7.20
C LYS A 356 -0.12 -19.10 -6.72
N LEU A 357 -0.29 -19.38 -5.43
CA LEU A 357 -0.12 -20.73 -4.88
C LEU A 357 -1.30 -21.65 -5.21
N ILE A 358 -2.47 -21.08 -5.51
CA ILE A 358 -3.68 -21.81 -5.93
C ILE A 358 -3.62 -22.09 -7.43
N LEU A 359 -3.26 -21.07 -8.23
CA LEU A 359 -3.18 -21.14 -9.69
C LEU A 359 -1.76 -21.54 -10.15
N THR A 360 -1.33 -22.74 -9.76
CA THR A 360 -0.04 -23.32 -10.16
C THR A 360 -0.03 -23.70 -11.65
N ASP A 361 1.14 -24.04 -12.20
CA ASP A 361 1.27 -24.49 -13.59
C ASP A 361 0.35 -25.66 -13.96
N GLN A 362 0.12 -26.57 -13.02
CA GLN A 362 -0.77 -27.72 -13.18
C GLN A 362 -2.26 -27.35 -13.09
N ARG A 363 -2.58 -26.16 -12.57
CA ARG A 363 -3.95 -25.67 -12.35
C ARG A 363 -4.30 -24.47 -13.21
N ARG A 364 -3.47 -24.13 -14.22
CA ARG A 364 -3.69 -23.00 -15.13
C ARG A 364 -5.01 -23.05 -15.89
N ALA A 365 -5.59 -24.24 -16.08
CA ALA A 365 -6.89 -24.42 -16.71
C ALA A 365 -8.09 -24.15 -15.77
N MET A 366 -7.86 -23.77 -14.51
CA MET A 366 -8.93 -23.39 -13.58
C MET A 366 -9.65 -22.15 -14.10
N LYS A 367 -10.98 -22.23 -14.21
CA LYS A 367 -11.81 -21.10 -14.64
C LYS A 367 -11.82 -19.99 -13.57
N PRO A 368 -11.90 -18.71 -13.96
CA PRO A 368 -11.93 -17.58 -13.01
C PRO A 368 -12.97 -17.71 -11.90
N PRO A 369 -14.24 -18.13 -12.14
CA PRO A 369 -15.22 -18.26 -11.05
C PRO A 369 -14.84 -19.31 -10.00
N THR A 370 -14.13 -20.37 -10.40
CA THR A 370 -13.63 -21.38 -9.47
C THR A 370 -12.50 -20.81 -8.62
N LEU A 371 -11.60 -20.03 -9.23
CA LEU A 371 -10.50 -19.37 -8.52
C LEU A 371 -11.06 -18.34 -7.51
N GLU A 372 -11.99 -17.51 -7.96
CA GLU A 372 -12.71 -16.53 -7.13
C GLU A 372 -13.28 -17.18 -5.88
N MET A 373 -14.11 -18.23 -6.04
CA MET A 373 -14.75 -18.90 -4.92
C MET A 373 -13.73 -19.46 -3.91
N ILE A 374 -12.61 -20.04 -4.37
CA ILE A 374 -11.55 -20.55 -3.48
C ILE A 374 -10.86 -19.40 -2.73
N VAL A 375 -10.53 -18.32 -3.44
CA VAL A 375 -9.84 -17.16 -2.89
C VAL A 375 -10.73 -16.40 -1.91
N PHE A 376 -12.00 -16.20 -2.24
CA PHE A 376 -13.02 -15.57 -1.41
C PHE A 376 -13.19 -16.29 -0.08
N LEU A 377 -13.43 -17.61 -0.13
CA LEU A 377 -13.54 -18.44 1.07
C LEU A 377 -12.25 -18.45 1.91
N ARG A 378 -11.09 -18.48 1.26
CA ARG A 378 -9.81 -18.47 1.96
C ARG A 378 -9.52 -17.14 2.64
N ALA A 379 -9.78 -16.02 1.98
CA ALA A 379 -9.52 -14.68 2.51
C ALA A 379 -10.41 -14.39 3.71
N ASN A 380 -11.65 -14.88 3.67
CA ASN A 380 -12.66 -14.69 4.70
C ASN A 380 -12.81 -15.90 5.64
N ARG A 381 -11.78 -16.75 5.75
CA ARG A 381 -11.78 -18.00 6.53
C ARG A 381 -12.15 -17.89 8.01
N SER A 382 -12.09 -16.70 8.59
CA SER A 382 -12.48 -16.46 10.00
C SER A 382 -13.99 -16.36 10.18
N LEU A 383 -14.76 -16.35 9.08
CA LEU A 383 -16.20 -16.08 9.09
C LEU A 383 -17.06 -17.33 8.79
N TRP A 384 -16.47 -18.51 8.58
CA TRP A 384 -17.21 -19.73 8.20
C TRP A 384 -16.57 -21.03 8.67
#